data_AF-A0A832MBC8-F1
#
_entry.id   AF-A0A832MBC8-F1
#
_cell.length_a   1.000
_cell.length_b   1.000
_cell.length_c   1.000
_cell.angle_alpha   90.00
_cell.angle_beta   90.00
_cell.angle_gamma   90.00
#
_symmetry.space_group_name_H-M   'P 1'
#
loop_
_entity.id
_entity.type
_entity.pdbx_description
1 polymer ?
#
loop_
_entity_poly.entity_id
_entity_poly.type
_entity_poly.pdbx_seq_one_letter_code
_entity_poly.pdbx_strand_id
1 'polypeptide(L)'
;MVRPLRDAYDMFEAPSAIKLLDLLTNRYHTGVVRMNAGAGLEVEVPANMPITPGQRLRFVVDEGLGLISRTAMRAAQVAAVDHAVANRMRVYLDVLPDAA
;
A
#
# COMPACT_ATOMS: atom_id res chain seq x y z
N MET A 1 -7.71 -7.95 31.40
CA MET A 1 -8.52 -7.15 30.46
C MET A 1 -7.68 -6.96 29.21
N VAL A 2 -7.88 -7.81 28.20
CA VAL A 2 -7.05 -7.85 26.98
C VAL A 2 -7.55 -6.74 26.06
N ARG A 3 -6.76 -5.68 25.86
CA ARG A 3 -7.06 -4.65 24.84
C ARG A 3 -7.05 -5.33 23.47
N PRO A 4 -8.10 -5.21 22.65
CA PRO A 4 -8.07 -5.75 21.30
C PRO A 4 -6.99 -5.02 20.48
N LEU A 5 -6.26 -5.77 19.65
CA LEU A 5 -5.23 -5.34 18.69
C LEU A 5 -5.77 -4.43 17.56
N ARG A 6 -6.66 -3.48 17.87
CA ARG A 6 -7.34 -2.60 16.91
C ARG A 6 -6.69 -1.22 16.77
N ASP A 7 -5.73 -0.87 17.62
CA ASP A 7 -5.22 0.50 17.73
C ASP A 7 -3.83 0.74 17.09
N ALA A 8 -3.31 -0.19 16.28
CA ALA A 8 -1.94 -0.11 15.75
C ALA A 8 -1.85 0.07 14.22
N TYR A 9 -2.92 0.54 13.59
CA TYR A 9 -2.85 1.00 12.21
C TYR A 9 -3.20 2.47 12.24
N ASP A 10 -2.19 3.34 12.25
CA ASP A 10 -2.36 4.78 12.07
C ASP A 10 -3.38 4.98 10.93
N MET A 11 -4.55 5.47 11.30
CA MET A 11 -5.65 5.73 10.37
C MET A 11 -5.27 6.99 9.59
N PHE A 12 -4.48 6.85 8.53
CA PHE A 12 -4.26 7.95 7.60
C PHE A 12 -5.58 8.34 6.92
N GLU A 13 -5.85 9.64 6.82
CA GLU A 13 -7.03 10.15 6.14
C GLU A 13 -6.91 9.89 4.63
N ALA A 14 -7.83 9.10 4.08
CA ALA A 14 -7.97 8.98 2.63
C ALA A 14 -8.72 10.22 2.08
N PRO A 15 -8.30 10.81 0.96
CA PRO A 15 -7.22 10.36 0.08
C PRO A 15 -5.83 10.84 0.52
N SER A 16 -4.89 9.90 0.64
CA SER A 16 -3.47 10.18 0.92
C SER A 16 -2.58 9.64 -0.21
N ALA A 17 -1.47 10.33 -0.49
CA ALA A 17 -0.48 9.84 -1.43
C ALA A 17 0.21 8.58 -0.85
N ILE A 18 0.61 7.65 -1.71
CA ILE A 18 1.32 6.45 -1.30
C ILE A 18 2.45 6.14 -2.26
N LYS A 19 3.61 5.80 -1.71
CA LYS A 19 4.76 5.30 -2.46
C LYS A 19 4.82 3.79 -2.26
N LEU A 20 4.77 3.07 -3.36
CA LEU A 20 4.91 1.61 -3.45
C LEU A 20 6.29 1.29 -4.00
N LEU A 21 6.99 0.35 -3.37
CA LEU A 21 8.23 -0.23 -3.88
C LEU A 21 7.92 -1.65 -4.32
N ASP A 22 7.98 -1.86 -5.63
CA ASP A 22 7.97 -3.19 -6.21
C ASP A 22 9.30 -3.89 -5.90
N LEU A 23 9.23 -5.00 -5.17
CA LEU A 23 10.41 -5.78 -4.81
C LEU A 23 10.93 -6.66 -5.94
N LEU A 24 10.11 -6.96 -6.95
CA LEU A 24 10.49 -7.74 -8.12
C LEU A 24 11.35 -6.91 -9.07
N THR A 25 10.90 -5.69 -9.41
CA THR A 25 11.62 -4.81 -10.33
C THR A 25 12.49 -3.76 -9.62
N ASN A 26 12.42 -3.69 -8.29
CA ASN A 26 13.10 -2.68 -7.46
C ASN A 26 12.77 -1.24 -7.89
N ARG A 27 11.51 -1.00 -8.29
CA ARG A 27 11.03 0.30 -8.77
C ARG A 27 10.02 0.91 -7.81
N TYR A 28 10.13 2.23 -7.67
CA TYR A 28 9.15 3.02 -6.95
C TYR A 28 8.00 3.42 -7.87
N HIS A 29 6.81 3.37 -7.31
CA HIS A 29 5.58 3.80 -7.95
C HIS A 29 4.78 4.64 -6.97
N THR A 30 3.95 5.53 -7.51
CA THR A 30 3.14 6.44 -6.72
C THR A 30 1.67 6.19 -7.02
N GLY A 31 0.86 6.18 -5.97
CA GLY A 31 -0.58 6.04 -6.05
C GLY A 31 -1.29 6.92 -5.04
N VAL A 32 -2.58 6.69 -4.91
CA VAL A 32 -3.44 7.33 -3.92
C VAL A 32 -4.18 6.25 -3.15
N VAL A 33 -4.11 6.30 -1.82
CA VAL A 33 -4.96 5.47 -0.96
C VAL A 33 -6.39 5.97 -1.09
N ARG A 34 -7.31 5.07 -1.44
CA ARG A 34 -8.76 5.35 -1.51
C ARG A 34 -9.50 4.89 -0.27
N MET A 35 -9.09 3.77 0.32
CA MET A 35 -9.72 3.21 1.50
C MET A 35 -8.67 2.54 2.39
N ASN A 36 -8.84 2.70 3.70
CA ASN A 36 -8.08 1.98 4.73
C ASN A 36 -9.07 1.16 5.55
N ALA A 37 -8.91 -0.16 5.54
CA ALA A 37 -9.75 -1.09 6.26
C ALA A 37 -8.88 -2.03 7.11
N GLY A 38 -8.28 -1.51 8.19
CA GLY A 38 -7.60 -2.28 9.25
C GLY A 38 -6.42 -3.14 8.77
N ALA A 39 -6.70 -4.28 8.16
CA ALA A 39 -5.72 -5.20 7.58
C ALA A 39 -5.47 -4.96 6.06
N GLY A 40 -6.31 -4.15 5.41
CA GLY A 40 -6.27 -3.93 3.97
C GLY A 40 -6.21 -2.46 3.55
N LEU A 41 -5.45 -2.17 2.48
CA LEU A 41 -5.48 -0.88 1.80
C LEU A 41 -6.03 -1.04 0.38
N GLU A 42 -6.91 -0.12 -0.02
CA GLU A 42 -7.24 0.08 -1.43
C GLU A 42 -6.42 1.25 -1.98
N VAL A 43 -5.65 0.98 -3.03
CA VAL A 43 -4.75 1.95 -3.65
C VAL A 43 -5.08 2.09 -5.12
N GLU A 44 -5.18 3.33 -5.59
CA GLU A 44 -5.30 3.63 -7.01
C GLU A 44 -3.91 3.97 -7.58
N VAL A 45 -3.48 3.22 -8.60
CA VAL A 45 -2.20 3.40 -9.29
C VAL A 45 -2.39 3.54 -10.80
N PRO A 46 -1.38 4.00 -11.56
CA PRO A 46 -1.40 3.97 -13.02
C PRO A 46 -1.60 2.53 -13.54
N ALA A 47 -2.42 2.36 -14.58
CA ALA A 47 -2.77 1.03 -15.10
C ALA A 47 -1.60 0.27 -15.76
N ASN A 48 -0.47 0.95 -16.03
CA ASN A 48 0.74 0.36 -16.61
C ASN A 48 1.74 -0.13 -15.55
N MET A 49 1.40 -0.06 -14.26
CA MET A 49 2.26 -0.57 -13.20
C MET A 49 2.28 -2.11 -13.25
N PRO A 50 3.45 -2.76 -13.29
CA PRO A 50 3.55 -4.22 -13.35
C PRO A 50 3.30 -4.83 -11.96
N ILE A 51 2.03 -4.81 -11.52
CA ILE A 51 1.59 -5.45 -10.28
C ILE A 51 0.70 -6.65 -10.61
N THR A 52 0.97 -7.78 -9.98
CA THR A 52 0.11 -8.97 -10.04
C THR A 52 -0.38 -9.39 -8.65
N PRO A 53 -1.57 -10.01 -8.53
CA PRO A 53 -2.01 -10.67 -7.30
C PRO A 53 -0.94 -11.65 -6.77
N GLY A 54 -0.75 -11.68 -5.46
CA GLY A 54 0.28 -12.47 -4.78
C GLY A 54 1.66 -11.81 -4.70
N GLN A 55 1.89 -10.71 -5.42
CA GLN A 55 3.17 -10.00 -5.39
C GLN A 55 3.41 -9.33 -4.04
N ARG A 56 4.64 -9.47 -3.53
CA ARG A 56 5.08 -8.75 -2.34
C ARG A 56 5.64 -7.40 -2.73
N LEU A 57 5.21 -6.37 -2.01
CA LEU A 57 5.69 -5.02 -2.17
C LEU A 57 5.96 -4.39 -0.81
N ARG A 58 6.67 -3.27 -0.82
CA ARG A 58 6.73 -2.39 0.33
C ARG A 58 5.96 -1.12 0.04
N PHE A 59 5.43 -0.48 1.06
CA PHE A 59 4.72 0.77 0.89
C PHE A 59 4.95 1.73 2.04
N VAL A 60 4.68 2.99 1.77
CA VAL A 60 4.61 4.06 2.77
C VAL A 60 3.59 5.07 2.31
N VAL A 61 2.70 5.46 3.22
CA VAL A 61 1.76 6.56 2.95
C VAL A 61 2.54 7.85 3.11
N ASP A 62 2.58 8.64 2.04
CA ASP A 62 3.38 9.85 1.96
C ASP A 62 2.56 11.04 2.46
N GLU A 63 2.90 11.53 3.65
CA GLU A 63 2.32 12.72 4.29
C GLU A 63 3.07 14.02 3.91
N GLY A 64 3.83 14.02 2.81
CA GLY A 64 4.70 15.13 2.41
C GLY A 64 6.16 14.95 2.84
N LEU A 65 6.56 13.71 3.11
CA LEU A 65 7.92 13.35 3.48
C LEU A 65 8.69 13.00 2.20
N GLY A 66 9.71 13.81 1.88
CA GLY A 66 10.50 13.71 0.64
C GLY A 66 11.09 12.32 0.34
N LEU A 67 12.37 12.12 0.64
CA LEU A 67 13.05 10.83 0.45
C LEU A 67 12.68 9.89 1.61
N ILE A 68 12.01 8.78 1.31
CA ILE A 68 11.63 7.79 2.32
C ILE A 68 12.56 6.58 2.25
N SER A 69 13.20 6.28 3.38
CA SER A 69 14.06 5.11 3.52
C SER A 69 13.28 3.81 3.36
N ARG A 70 13.90 2.81 2.73
CA ARG A 70 13.34 1.46 2.59
C ARG A 70 13.03 0.78 3.93
N THR A 71 13.70 1.19 5.01
CA THR A 71 13.47 0.71 6.38
C THR A 71 12.23 1.31 7.02
N ALA A 72 11.76 2.47 6.55
CA ALA A 72 10.52 3.09 6.99
C ALA A 72 9.30 2.58 6.22
N MET A 73 9.50 1.74 5.20
CA MET A 73 8.42 1.17 4.40
C MET A 73 7.91 -0.14 5.00
N ARG A 74 6.60 -0.27 5.06
CA ARG A 74 5.87 -1.45 5.56
C ARG A 74 5.76 -2.50 4.47
N ALA A 75 5.67 -3.77 4.86
CA ALA A 75 5.46 -4.86 3.93
C ALA A 75 3.96 -5.05 3.62
N ALA A 76 3.64 -5.33 2.37
CA ALA A 76 2.30 -5.75 1.96
C ALA A 76 2.38 -6.81 0.85
N GLN A 77 1.27 -7.52 0.68
CA GLN A 77 1.02 -8.41 -0.43
C GLN A 77 -0.18 -7.90 -1.22
N VAL A 78 -0.12 -8.04 -2.54
CA VAL A 78 -1.24 -7.70 -3.41
C VAL A 78 -2.29 -8.80 -3.32
N ALA A 79 -3.45 -8.48 -2.76
CA ALA A 79 -4.59 -9.39 -2.65
C ALA A 79 -5.32 -9.51 -3.98
N ALA A 80 -5.64 -8.37 -4.60
CA ALA A 80 -6.38 -8.30 -5.84
C ALA A 80 -6.05 -7.03 -6.63
N VAL A 81 -6.33 -7.08 -7.92
CA VAL A 81 -6.12 -5.99 -8.87
C VAL A 81 -7.37 -5.84 -9.72
N ASP A 82 -7.92 -4.64 -9.79
CA ASP A 82 -9.11 -4.30 -10.56
C ASP A 82 -8.81 -3.14 -11.52
N HIS A 83 -9.14 -3.33 -12.80
CA HIS A 83 -8.92 -2.37 -13.88
C HIS A 83 -10.18 -1.52 -14.16
N ALA A 84 -11.02 -1.28 -13.16
CA ALA A 84 -12.32 -0.61 -13.26
C ALA A 84 -12.33 0.77 -13.94
N VAL A 85 -11.20 1.45 -14.14
CA VAL A 85 -11.15 2.81 -14.67
C VAL A 85 -10.16 2.92 -15.84
N ALA A 86 -10.58 3.58 -16.92
CA ALA A 86 -9.68 3.88 -18.04
C ALA A 86 -8.45 4.66 -17.53
N ASN A 87 -7.28 4.00 -17.60
CA ASN A 87 -5.95 4.49 -17.16
C ASN A 87 -5.61 4.38 -15.66
N ARG A 88 -6.48 3.83 -14.83
CA ARG A 88 -6.19 3.58 -13.41
C ARG A 88 -6.52 2.14 -13.03
N MET A 89 -5.81 1.65 -12.03
CA MET A 89 -5.98 0.32 -11.50
C MET A 89 -6.13 0.43 -9.99
N ARG A 90 -7.14 -0.23 -9.45
CA ARG A 90 -7.34 -0.41 -8.01
C ARG A 90 -6.58 -1.64 -7.57
N VAL A 91 -5.78 -1.48 -6.54
CA VAL A 91 -4.91 -2.51 -5.99
C VAL A 91 -5.29 -2.67 -4.54
N TYR A 92 -5.72 -3.87 -4.21
CA TYR A 92 -6.05 -4.25 -2.84
C TYR A 92 -4.79 -4.87 -2.22
N LEU A 93 -4.32 -4.28 -1.13
CA LEU A 93 -3.10 -4.67 -0.43
C LEU A 93 -3.46 -5.25 0.92
N ASP A 94 -2.98 -6.45 1.22
CA ASP A 94 -2.96 -7.02 2.57
C ASP A 94 -1.67 -6.58 3.26
N VAL A 95 -1.81 -5.85 4.38
CA VAL A 95 -0.66 -5.39 5.15
C VAL A 95 -0.09 -6.56 5.93
N LEU A 96 1.21 -6.82 5.74
CA LEU A 96 1.90 -7.86 6.48
C LEU A 96 2.39 -7.30 7.82
N PRO A 97 2.39 -8.09 8.90
CA PRO A 97 3.00 -7.69 10.16
C PRO A 97 4.49 -7.43 9.93
N ASP A 98 5.01 -6.33 10.46
CA ASP A 98 6.45 -6.08 10.42
C ASP A 98 7.15 -7.21 11.17
N ALA A 99 8.12 -7.85 10.51
CA ALA A 99 8.94 -8.87 11.14
C ALA A 99 9.78 -8.18 12.22
N ALA A 100 9.39 -8.40 13.48
CA ALA A 100 10.12 -7.97 14.67
C ALA A 100 11.52 -8.58 14.75
#